data_AF-A0A2E7SUP7-F1
#
_entry.id   AF-A0A2E7SUP7-F1
#
_cell.length_a   1.000
_cell.length_b   1.000
_cell.length_c   1.000
_cell.angle_alpha   90.00
_cell.angle_beta   90.00
_cell.angle_gamma   90.00
#
_symmetry.space_group_name_H-M   'P 1'
#
loop_
_entity.id
_entity.type
_entity.pdbx_description
1 polymer ?
#
loop_
_entity_poly.entity_id
_entity_poly.type
_entity_poly.pdbx_seq_one_letter_code
_entity_poly.pdbx_strand_id
1 'polypeptide(L)'
;MRPTEQNGFTLIELIIVMVLLGILAAVAIPKMGNTISSSEEAAENAIIAALEAAVEVYAMDQVVENSTKSYPSNPFGEMDKLPSGYNSVNSLDPTVDGEWTFNTTGNYVAHFRNDNKRYKWSYDASTGDFGTGIEY
;
A
#
# COMPACT_ATOMS: atom_id res chain seq x y z
N MET A 1 -15.76 -26.37 65.13
CA MET A 1 -15.68 -25.52 63.93
C MET A 1 -14.33 -24.82 63.93
N ARG A 2 -13.57 -24.90 62.85
CA ARG A 2 -12.28 -24.18 62.72
C ARG A 2 -12.59 -22.77 62.22
N PRO A 3 -12.04 -21.69 62.82
CA PRO A 3 -12.23 -20.35 62.29
C PRO A 3 -11.53 -20.25 60.94
N THR A 4 -12.24 -19.80 59.91
CA THR A 4 -11.65 -19.40 58.64
C THR A 4 -11.12 -17.97 58.79
N GLU A 5 -9.81 -17.80 58.76
CA GLU A 5 -9.15 -16.49 58.74
C GLU A 5 -9.67 -15.68 57.54
N GLN A 6 -10.45 -14.63 57.82
CA GLN A 6 -10.91 -13.70 56.80
C GLN A 6 -9.82 -12.65 56.58
N ASN A 7 -8.93 -12.89 55.61
CA ASN A 7 -7.94 -11.91 55.18
C ASN A 7 -8.65 -10.77 54.43
N GLY A 8 -8.94 -9.68 55.13
CA GLY A 8 -9.47 -8.45 54.54
C GLY A 8 -8.40 -7.73 53.71
N PHE A 9 -8.76 -7.28 52.52
CA PHE A 9 -7.89 -6.45 51.68
C PHE A 9 -7.49 -5.16 52.38
N THR A 10 -6.22 -4.76 52.25
CA THR A 10 -5.73 -3.50 52.79
C THR A 10 -6.09 -2.33 51.87
N LEU A 11 -6.38 -1.15 52.44
CA LEU A 11 -6.60 0.06 51.64
C LEU A 11 -5.39 0.43 50.79
N ILE A 12 -4.18 0.11 51.29
CA ILE A 12 -2.94 0.38 50.57
C ILE A 12 -2.79 -0.51 49.33
N GLU A 13 -3.25 -1.76 49.36
CA GLU A 13 -3.30 -2.63 48.18
C GLU A 13 -4.17 -2.03 47.08
N LEU A 14 -5.36 -1.54 47.45
CA LEU A 14 -6.28 -0.94 46.47
C LEU A 14 -5.68 0.32 45.83
N ILE A 15 -4.98 1.14 46.62
CA ILE A 15 -4.32 2.35 46.13
C ILE A 15 -3.19 2.01 45.17
N ILE A 16 -2.35 1.02 45.49
CA ILE A 16 -1.25 0.60 44.61
C ILE A 16 -1.80 0.08 43.27
N VAL A 17 -2.86 -0.73 43.31
CA VAL A 17 -3.50 -1.23 42.08
C VAL A 17 -4.05 -0.08 41.23
N MET A 18 -4.70 0.91 41.84
CA MET A 18 -5.22 2.07 41.13
C MET A 18 -4.10 2.92 40.50
N VAL A 19 -2.99 3.11 41.20
CA VAL A 19 -1.81 3.81 40.69
C VAL A 19 -1.18 3.05 39.52
N LEU A 20 -1.04 1.73 39.63
CA LEU A 20 -0.50 0.89 38.55
C LEU A 20 -1.43 0.90 37.32
N LEU A 21 -2.74 0.77 37.50
CA LEU A 21 -3.71 0.89 36.41
C LEU A 21 -3.67 2.27 35.76
N GLY A 22 -3.46 3.35 36.53
CA GLY A 22 -3.29 4.71 36.01
C GLY A 22 -2.02 4.87 35.15
N ILE A 23 -0.90 4.28 35.58
CA ILE A 23 0.36 4.30 34.80
C ILE A 23 0.20 3.48 33.51
N LEU A 24 -0.37 2.27 33.60
CA LEU A 24 -0.60 1.41 32.43
C LEU A 24 -1.54 2.06 31.42
N ALA A 25 -2.59 2.74 31.88
CA ALA A 25 -3.50 3.48 31.01
C ALA A 25 -2.82 4.66 30.30
N ALA A 26 -1.87 5.35 30.96
CA ALA A 26 -1.12 6.46 30.37
C ALA A 26 -0.07 6.02 29.33
N VAL A 27 0.52 4.83 29.50
CA VAL A 27 1.59 4.31 28.62
C VAL A 27 1.04 3.47 27.47
N ALA A 28 -0.20 2.98 27.57
CA ALA A 28 -0.83 2.15 26.54
C ALA A 28 -1.34 2.99 25.35
N ILE A 29 -0.42 3.46 24.50
CA ILE A 29 -0.75 3.97 23.16
C ILE A 29 0.12 3.21 22.15
N PRO A 30 -0.45 2.24 21.42
CA PRO A 30 0.26 1.58 20.33
C PRO A 30 0.36 2.50 19.11
N LYS A 31 1.58 2.68 18.59
CA LYS A 31 1.88 3.51 17.41
C LYS A 31 1.57 2.74 16.10
N MET A 32 0.30 2.43 15.84
CA MET A 32 -0.11 1.61 14.69
C MET A 32 -0.11 2.37 13.35
N GLY A 33 -0.21 3.70 13.36
CA GLY A 33 -0.36 4.50 12.13
C GLY A 33 0.84 4.43 11.18
N ASN A 34 2.07 4.49 11.69
CA ASN A 34 3.28 4.53 10.86
C ASN A 34 3.56 3.21 10.13
N THR A 35 3.05 2.08 10.64
CA THR A 35 3.30 0.75 10.04
C THR A 35 2.40 0.51 8.83
N ILE A 36 1.20 1.09 8.82
CA ILE A 36 0.24 0.94 7.72
C ILE A 36 0.75 1.68 6.48
N SER A 37 1.16 2.94 6.62
CA SER A 37 1.67 3.74 5.49
C SER A 37 2.92 3.14 4.86
N SER A 38 3.86 2.62 5.66
CA SER A 38 5.07 1.95 5.14
C SER A 38 4.76 0.64 4.42
N SER A 39 3.68 -0.05 4.83
CA SER A 39 3.27 -1.31 4.19
C SER A 39 2.59 -1.04 2.85
N GLU A 40 1.79 0.03 2.77
CA GLU A 40 1.19 0.47 1.50
C GLU A 40 2.24 0.92 0.49
N GLU A 41 3.21 1.74 0.90
CA GLU A 41 4.32 2.15 0.02
C GLU A 41 5.14 0.96 -0.47
N ALA A 42 5.40 -0.03 0.39
CA ALA A 42 6.08 -1.26 -0.02
C ALA A 42 5.25 -2.08 -1.03
N ALA A 43 3.93 -2.13 -0.87
CA ALA A 43 3.03 -2.81 -1.81
C ALA A 43 2.98 -2.10 -3.16
N GLU A 44 2.93 -0.77 -3.18
CA GLU A 44 3.00 0.02 -4.41
C GLU A 44 4.30 -0.21 -5.15
N ASN A 45 5.44 -0.14 -4.46
CA ASN A 45 6.75 -0.39 -5.06
C ASN A 45 6.83 -1.79 -5.67
N ALA A 46 6.22 -2.79 -5.03
CA ALA A 46 6.14 -4.15 -5.58
C ALA A 46 5.28 -4.22 -6.85
N ILE A 47 4.19 -3.46 -6.93
CA ILE A 47 3.32 -3.38 -8.11
C ILE A 47 4.03 -2.68 -9.26
N ILE A 48 4.70 -1.55 -9.00
CA ILE A 48 5.48 -0.83 -10.02
C ILE A 48 6.62 -1.70 -10.54
N ALA A 49 7.36 -2.40 -9.67
CA ALA A 49 8.42 -3.33 -10.10
C ALA A 49 7.85 -4.49 -10.94
N ALA A 50 6.65 -4.98 -10.62
CA ALA A 50 5.98 -6.00 -11.41
C ALA A 50 5.53 -5.48 -12.79
N LEU A 51 5.08 -4.22 -12.88
CA LEU A 51 4.78 -3.56 -14.14
C LEU A 51 6.03 -3.38 -15.00
N GLU A 52 7.13 -2.89 -14.42
CA GLU A 52 8.44 -2.78 -15.08
C GLU A 52 8.87 -4.12 -15.69
N ALA A 53 8.77 -5.19 -14.91
CA ALA A 53 9.09 -6.54 -15.39
C ALA A 53 8.16 -6.98 -16.53
N ALA A 54 6.84 -6.74 -16.40
CA ALA A 54 5.86 -7.13 -17.41
C ALA A 54 6.09 -6.41 -18.75
N VAL A 55 6.33 -5.10 -18.73
CA VAL A 55 6.56 -4.34 -19.97
C VAL A 55 7.89 -4.69 -20.63
N GLU A 56 8.92 -5.05 -19.86
CA GLU A 56 10.21 -5.50 -20.41
C GLU A 56 10.09 -6.89 -21.05
N VAL A 57 9.33 -7.80 -20.44
CA VAL A 57 9.02 -9.12 -21.05
C VAL A 57 8.29 -8.92 -22.38
N TYR A 58 7.26 -8.08 -22.40
CA TYR A 58 6.57 -7.73 -23.65
C TYR A 58 7.55 -7.17 -24.70
N ALA A 59 8.44 -6.26 -24.31
CA ALA A 59 9.40 -5.68 -25.22
C ALA A 59 10.38 -6.72 -25.79
N MET A 60 10.76 -7.72 -25.00
CA MET A 60 11.56 -8.85 -25.48
C MET A 60 10.80 -9.70 -26.50
N ASP A 61 9.52 -10.00 -26.24
CA ASP A 61 8.68 -10.73 -27.18
C ASP A 61 8.54 -9.97 -28.50
N GLN A 62 8.37 -8.64 -28.45
CA GLN A 62 8.34 -7.80 -29.65
C GLN A 62 9.64 -7.81 -30.45
N VAL A 63 10.80 -7.90 -29.78
CA VAL A 63 12.08 -8.07 -30.48
C VAL A 63 12.13 -9.42 -31.21
N VAL A 64 11.62 -10.47 -30.60
CA VAL A 64 11.60 -11.81 -31.22
C VAL A 64 10.64 -11.87 -32.40
N GLU A 65 9.44 -11.31 -32.25
CA GLU A 65 8.38 -11.38 -33.26
C GLU A 65 8.59 -10.39 -34.41
N ASN A 66 8.96 -9.16 -34.09
CA ASN A 66 8.96 -8.03 -35.03
C ASN A 66 10.37 -7.46 -35.27
N SER A 67 11.41 -8.07 -34.72
CA SER A 67 12.81 -7.60 -34.80
C SER A 67 13.00 -6.15 -34.32
N THR A 68 12.05 -5.64 -33.53
CA THR A 68 11.97 -4.25 -33.08
C THR A 68 11.55 -4.20 -31.63
N LYS A 69 12.29 -3.48 -30.79
CA LYS A 69 11.91 -3.26 -29.39
C LYS A 69 10.80 -2.22 -29.34
N SER A 70 9.67 -2.58 -28.74
CA SER A 70 8.56 -1.66 -28.47
C SER A 70 7.89 -2.02 -27.14
N TYR A 71 7.30 -1.02 -26.49
CA TYR A 71 6.64 -1.19 -25.20
C TYR A 71 5.13 -1.04 -25.35
N PRO A 72 4.32 -1.64 -24.44
CA PRO A 72 2.88 -1.59 -24.53
C PRO A 72 2.37 -0.16 -24.30
N SER A 73 1.21 0.18 -24.86
CA SER A 73 0.60 1.49 -24.59
C SER A 73 0.00 1.59 -23.19
N ASN A 74 -0.45 0.46 -22.63
CA ASN A 74 -0.93 0.34 -21.26
C ASN A 74 -0.12 -0.75 -20.53
N PRO A 75 0.67 -0.40 -19.51
CA PRO A 75 1.56 -1.35 -18.85
C PRO A 75 0.81 -2.45 -18.07
N PHE A 76 -0.43 -2.21 -17.64
CA PHE A 76 -1.25 -3.23 -16.98
C PHE A 76 -1.74 -4.33 -17.93
N GLY A 77 -1.74 -4.07 -19.25
CA GLY A 77 -2.16 -5.05 -20.24
C GLY A 77 -1.30 -6.31 -20.26
N GLU A 78 -0.06 -6.19 -19.81
CA GLU A 78 0.95 -7.26 -19.90
C GLU A 78 1.15 -8.01 -18.57
N MET A 79 0.43 -7.63 -17.52
CA MET A 79 0.52 -8.30 -16.23
C MET A 79 -0.30 -9.60 -16.22
N ASP A 80 0.31 -10.71 -15.81
CA ASP A 80 -0.39 -11.98 -15.56
C ASP A 80 -1.45 -11.85 -14.44
N LYS A 81 -1.12 -11.07 -13.40
CA LYS A 81 -2.03 -10.78 -12.29
C LYS A 81 -2.13 -9.28 -12.05
N LEU A 82 -3.31 -8.75 -12.35
CA LEU A 82 -3.67 -7.36 -12.06
C LEU A 82 -3.77 -7.13 -10.54
N PRO A 83 -3.37 -5.95 -10.04
CA PRO A 83 -3.55 -5.61 -8.63
C PRO A 83 -5.04 -5.53 -8.29
N SER A 84 -5.35 -5.82 -7.02
CA SER A 84 -6.70 -5.64 -6.50
C SER A 84 -7.11 -4.17 -6.63
N GLY A 85 -8.31 -3.91 -7.13
CA GLY A 85 -8.78 -2.55 -7.36
C GLY A 85 -8.32 -1.92 -8.69
N TYR A 86 -7.68 -2.68 -9.60
CA TYR A 86 -7.41 -2.16 -10.94
C TYR A 86 -8.70 -1.88 -11.71
N ASN A 87 -8.82 -0.65 -12.18
CA ASN A 87 -9.87 -0.19 -13.07
C ASN A 87 -9.30 0.03 -14.47
N SER A 88 -9.85 -0.69 -15.45
CA SER A 88 -9.41 -0.67 -16.85
C SER A 88 -9.90 0.55 -17.64
N VAL A 89 -10.59 1.50 -17.01
CA VAL A 89 -11.01 2.74 -17.68
C VAL A 89 -9.79 3.66 -17.81
N ASN A 90 -9.14 3.57 -18.96
CA ASN A 90 -7.80 4.08 -19.24
C ASN A 90 -7.70 5.62 -19.37
N SER A 91 -8.58 6.41 -18.76
CA SER A 91 -8.62 7.87 -18.92
C SER A 91 -8.99 8.62 -17.64
N LEU A 92 -9.01 7.95 -16.50
CA LEU A 92 -9.50 8.50 -15.24
C LEU A 92 -8.44 8.39 -14.15
N ASP A 93 -8.40 9.42 -13.32
CA ASP A 93 -7.78 9.33 -12.00
C ASP A 93 -8.58 8.35 -11.13
N PRO A 94 -7.93 7.66 -10.18
CA PRO A 94 -8.64 6.82 -9.24
C PRO A 94 -9.59 7.66 -8.39
N THR A 95 -10.75 7.09 -8.11
CA THR A 95 -11.92 7.71 -7.48
C THR A 95 -12.29 7.06 -6.15
N VAL A 96 -11.81 5.85 -5.88
CA VAL A 96 -12.05 5.14 -4.62
C VAL A 96 -10.75 4.61 -4.00
N ASP A 97 -10.74 4.47 -2.68
CA ASP A 97 -9.58 3.95 -1.94
C ASP A 97 -9.22 2.53 -2.39
N GLY A 98 -7.92 2.27 -2.54
CA GLY A 98 -7.36 1.03 -3.05
C GLY A 98 -7.39 0.89 -4.58
N GLU A 99 -7.93 1.86 -5.31
CA GLU A 99 -8.05 1.79 -6.76
C GLU A 99 -6.71 2.02 -7.46
N TRP A 100 -6.45 1.23 -8.50
CA TRP A 100 -5.35 1.41 -9.44
C TRP A 100 -5.90 1.79 -10.81
N THR A 101 -5.32 2.80 -11.45
CA THR A 101 -5.69 3.17 -12.82
C THR A 101 -4.45 3.41 -13.68
N PHE A 102 -4.64 3.38 -14.99
CA PHE A 102 -3.67 3.92 -15.94
C PHE A 102 -4.34 5.04 -16.74
N ASN A 103 -3.76 6.24 -16.69
CA ASN A 103 -4.24 7.38 -17.45
C ASN A 103 -3.48 7.47 -18.78
N THR A 104 -4.15 7.13 -19.89
CA THR A 104 -3.57 7.22 -21.26
C THR A 104 -3.39 8.64 -21.76
N THR A 105 -4.09 9.62 -21.18
CA THR A 105 -3.94 11.02 -21.59
C THR A 105 -2.70 11.64 -20.95
N GLY A 106 -2.46 11.32 -19.69
CA GLY A 106 -1.30 11.81 -18.93
C GLY A 106 -0.10 10.88 -18.91
N ASN A 107 -0.23 9.66 -19.45
CA ASN A 107 0.76 8.58 -19.42
C ASN A 107 1.33 8.34 -18.01
N TYR A 108 0.45 7.96 -17.08
CA TYR A 108 0.86 7.59 -15.74
C TYR A 108 -0.01 6.48 -15.16
N VAL A 109 0.61 5.66 -14.33
CA VAL A 109 -0.08 4.77 -13.39
C VAL A 109 -0.46 5.59 -12.17
N ALA A 110 -1.64 5.37 -11.61
CA ALA A 110 -2.09 6.03 -10.39
C ALA A 110 -2.66 5.04 -9.38
N HIS A 111 -2.47 5.34 -8.09
CA HIS A 111 -3.06 4.62 -6.98
C HIS A 111 -3.69 5.58 -5.98
N PHE A 112 -4.85 5.23 -5.45
CA PHE A 112 -5.51 5.94 -4.35
C PHE A 112 -5.35 5.15 -3.07
N ARG A 113 -4.56 5.66 -2.13
CA ARG A 113 -4.30 5.02 -0.83
C ARG A 113 -5.46 5.21 0.14
N ASN A 114 -5.52 4.37 1.17
CA ASN A 114 -6.57 4.38 2.19
C ASN A 114 -6.49 5.58 3.16
N ASP A 115 -5.53 6.48 2.96
CA ASP A 115 -5.37 7.74 3.69
C ASP A 115 -5.91 8.96 2.91
N ASN A 116 -6.72 8.72 1.87
CA ASN A 116 -7.20 9.72 0.92
C ASN A 116 -6.10 10.44 0.12
N LYS A 117 -4.91 9.85 -0.03
CA LYS A 117 -3.86 10.39 -0.91
C LYS A 117 -3.75 9.63 -2.22
N ARG A 118 -3.51 10.36 -3.30
CA ARG A 118 -3.27 9.78 -4.62
C ARG A 118 -1.81 9.92 -4.99
N TYR A 119 -1.26 8.84 -5.52
CA TYR A 119 0.11 8.77 -6.02
C TYR A 119 0.08 8.40 -7.48
N LYS A 120 1.01 8.96 -8.25
CA LYS A 120 1.20 8.62 -9.66
C LYS A 120 2.65 8.39 -10.01
N TRP A 121 2.86 7.51 -10.99
CA TRP A 121 4.14 7.19 -11.59
C TRP A 121 4.02 7.42 -13.09
N SER A 122 4.83 8.32 -13.66
CA SER A 122 4.85 8.53 -15.11
C SER A 122 5.26 7.24 -15.81
N TYR A 123 4.74 7.00 -17.00
CA TYR A 123 5.10 5.87 -17.83
C TYR A 123 5.49 6.36 -19.23
N ASP A 124 6.68 6.01 -19.68
CA ASP A 124 7.14 6.33 -21.03
C ASP A 124 7.05 5.08 -21.92
N ALA A 125 6.05 5.01 -22.79
CA ALA A 125 5.88 3.88 -23.72
C ALA A 125 6.95 3.83 -24.84
N SER A 126 7.85 4.80 -24.94
CA SER A 126 8.98 4.75 -25.86
C SER A 126 10.20 4.06 -25.26
N THR A 127 10.38 4.14 -23.94
CA THR A 127 11.52 3.55 -23.22
C THR A 127 11.14 2.44 -22.25
N GLY A 128 9.85 2.29 -21.91
CA GLY A 128 9.36 1.37 -20.90
C GLY A 128 9.58 1.84 -19.46
N ASP A 129 10.08 3.06 -19.26
CA ASP A 129 10.49 3.54 -17.95
C ASP A 129 9.31 4.06 -17.13
N PHE A 130 9.41 3.83 -15.81
CA PHE A 130 8.51 4.39 -14.82
C PHE A 130 9.20 5.49 -14.03
N GLY A 131 8.48 6.58 -13.77
CA GLY A 131 8.96 7.68 -12.96
C GLY A 131 8.82 7.41 -11.47
N THR A 132 9.39 8.29 -10.65
CA THR A 132 9.21 8.24 -9.19
C THR A 132 7.76 8.54 -8.81
N GLY A 133 7.24 7.85 -7.80
CA GLY A 133 5.91 8.10 -7.26
C GLY A 133 5.79 9.50 -6.65
N ILE A 134 4.85 10.29 -7.15
CA ILE A 134 4.55 11.64 -6.64
C ILE A 134 3.09 11.75 -6.20
N GLU A 135 2.86 12.41 -5.07
CA GLU A 135 1.52 12.75 -4.58
C GLU A 135 0.88 13.86 -5.44
N TYR A 136 -0.43 13.82 -5.69
CA TYR A 136 -1.13 14.83 -6.50
C TYR A 136 -2.63 15.02 -6.20
#